data_AF-A0A916U163-F1
#
_entry.id   AF-A0A916U163-F1
#
_cell.length_a   1.000
_cell.length_b   1.000
_cell.length_c   1.000
_cell.angle_alpha   90.00
_cell.angle_beta   90.00
_cell.angle_gamma   90.00
#
_symmetry.space_group_name_H-M   'P 1'
#
loop_
_entity.id
_entity.type
_entity.pdbx_description
1 polymer ?
#
loop_
_entity_poly.entity_id
_entity_poly.type
_entity_poly.pdbx_seq_one_letter_code
_entity_poly.pdbx_strand_id
1 'polypeptide(L)'
;MSNKWPQLDYLSWRETCSALHLYLQIAGKYRLAHTPWLNHSWNATFYVTPSGLTSSPIPDGPGIEILFDFQDHLVVGTSGDGRKASFALGPSTVAAFHANFVRLVSELGGTPTFNGQPNEVPHPVPFSEDHRERPYDRDAVQRFHHALMAVDRVFKTFRTSFLGKSSPVHLFWGSFDLAVTRFSGRRAPLHGGGIPALPDDVAQEAYDREVSSAGFWPGGGGIDYPAFYAYAYPAPNGFRGASVRPDAAFWHDGLSEFILPYDAVRAAADGDEALLAFLVSTYEATAELGGWDRDLLEGAQGRPAQVRPPDAELPKNAHSSTDEAVEREDGASKGRYRIVLDGVEAEMTYSRAGEGLIIIDHTDVPGALRGRKVGERLVRQAVEDARREGVAIIPLCPFAKAQIDRHPEWQDVLRRS
;
A
#
# COMPACT_ATOMS: atom_id res chain seq x y z
N MET A 1 19.32 22.49 21.10
CA MET A 1 18.71 21.62 22.13
C MET A 1 18.96 20.19 21.68
N SER A 2 19.95 19.55 22.31
CA SER A 2 20.44 18.21 21.97
C SER A 2 19.53 17.17 22.63
N ASN A 3 18.67 16.50 21.87
CA ASN A 3 17.97 15.30 22.30
C ASN A 3 17.15 14.76 21.12
N LYS A 4 17.31 13.54 20.60
CA LYS A 4 16.31 13.04 19.62
C LYS A 4 15.93 11.56 19.59
N TRP A 5 16.59 10.66 20.34
CA TRP A 5 16.25 9.23 20.33
C TRP A 5 16.41 8.60 21.74
N PRO A 6 15.33 8.22 22.43
CA PRO A 6 15.42 7.62 23.77
C PRO A 6 16.03 6.22 23.73
N GLN A 7 16.57 5.73 24.86
CA GLN A 7 16.99 4.33 24.96
C GLN A 7 15.75 3.41 25.02
N LEU A 8 15.75 2.37 24.19
CA LEU A 8 14.77 1.29 24.22
C LEU A 8 15.52 -0.03 24.36
N ASP A 9 15.37 -0.68 25.50
CA ASP A 9 15.85 -2.05 25.73
C ASP A 9 14.63 -2.96 25.77
N TYR A 10 14.35 -3.68 24.67
CA TYR A 10 13.18 -4.55 24.57
C TYR A 10 13.11 -5.56 25.71
N LEU A 11 14.24 -6.18 26.07
CA LEU A 11 14.26 -7.27 27.04
C LEU A 11 13.81 -6.81 28.43
N SER A 12 14.12 -5.57 28.81
CA SER A 12 13.77 -5.03 30.14
C SER A 12 12.27 -4.78 30.32
N TRP A 13 11.54 -4.51 29.24
CA TRP A 13 10.10 -4.14 29.30
C TRP A 13 9.20 -5.06 28.46
N ARG A 14 9.71 -6.17 27.93
CA ARG A 14 8.98 -7.09 27.03
C ARG A 14 7.59 -7.51 27.54
N GLU A 15 7.43 -7.69 28.85
CA GLU A 15 6.15 -8.06 29.45
C GLU A 15 5.15 -6.89 29.42
N THR A 16 5.62 -5.67 29.67
CA THR A 16 4.81 -4.44 29.51
C THR A 16 4.50 -4.17 28.04
N CYS A 17 5.46 -4.39 27.13
CA CYS A 17 5.27 -4.30 25.70
C CYS A 17 4.19 -5.28 25.21
N SER A 18 4.24 -6.54 25.65
CA SER A 18 3.23 -7.56 25.34
C SER A 18 1.85 -7.24 25.91
N ALA A 19 1.78 -6.70 27.14
CA ALA A 19 0.52 -6.23 27.70
C ALA A 19 -0.08 -5.09 26.87
N LEU A 20 0.73 -4.08 26.56
CA LEU A 20 0.30 -2.91 25.78
C LEU A 20 -0.15 -3.29 24.36
N HIS A 21 0.53 -4.24 23.72
CA HIS A 21 0.13 -4.82 22.44
C HIS A 21 -1.30 -5.39 22.51
N LEU A 22 -1.58 -6.26 23.49
CA LEU A 22 -2.91 -6.86 23.67
C LEU A 22 -3.99 -5.83 24.02
N TYR A 23 -3.65 -4.81 24.82
CA TYR A 23 -4.55 -3.72 25.17
C TYR A 23 -4.94 -2.88 23.94
N LEU A 24 -3.97 -2.58 23.07
CA LEU A 24 -4.22 -1.89 21.80
C LEU A 24 -5.01 -2.77 20.83
N GLN A 25 -4.83 -4.10 20.85
CA GLN A 25 -5.68 -4.99 20.04
C GLN A 25 -7.15 -4.89 20.45
N ILE A 26 -7.46 -4.84 21.76
CA ILE A 26 -8.84 -4.70 22.24
C ILE A 26 -9.49 -3.44 21.67
N ALA A 27 -8.82 -2.29 21.82
CA ALA A 27 -9.34 -1.02 21.30
C ALA A 27 -9.34 -0.97 19.77
N GLY A 28 -8.33 -1.58 19.14
CA GLY A 28 -8.22 -1.71 17.69
C GLY A 28 -9.32 -2.56 17.06
N LYS A 29 -9.71 -3.66 17.72
CA LYS A 29 -10.81 -4.52 17.28
C LYS A 29 -12.17 -3.87 17.42
N TYR A 30 -12.38 -3.10 18.49
CA TYR A 30 -13.55 -2.23 18.57
C TYR A 30 -13.59 -1.25 17.40
N ARG A 31 -12.49 -0.52 17.14
CA ARG A 31 -12.44 0.39 15.99
C ARG A 31 -12.68 -0.32 14.65
N LEU A 32 -12.08 -1.50 14.45
CA LEU A 32 -12.25 -2.31 13.24
C LEU A 32 -13.72 -2.69 13.01
N ALA A 33 -14.42 -3.12 14.07
CA ALA A 33 -15.82 -3.54 13.99
C ALA A 33 -16.79 -2.35 13.74
N HIS A 34 -16.40 -1.15 14.17
CA HIS A 34 -17.29 0.01 14.21
C HIS A 34 -16.92 1.16 13.26
N THR A 35 -15.91 0.98 12.41
CA THR A 35 -15.52 1.97 11.40
C THR A 35 -15.72 1.39 10.01
N PRO A 36 -16.36 2.11 9.05
CA PRO A 36 -16.44 1.67 7.67
C PRO A 36 -15.08 1.24 7.12
N TRP A 37 -15.07 0.10 6.42
CA TRP A 37 -13.84 -0.46 5.88
C TRP A 37 -13.15 0.52 4.94
N LEU A 38 -11.87 0.78 5.19
CA LEU A 38 -11.00 1.48 4.27
C LEU A 38 -9.95 0.48 3.81
N ASN A 39 -9.62 0.54 2.52
CA ASN A 39 -8.68 -0.37 1.88
C ASN A 39 -7.38 -0.54 2.70
N HIS A 40 -6.85 -1.76 2.72
CA HIS A 40 -5.70 -2.19 3.51
C HIS A 40 -5.91 -2.09 5.03
N SER A 41 -7.15 -2.22 5.50
CA SER A 41 -7.53 -2.09 6.92
C SER A 41 -7.13 -0.76 7.57
N TRP A 42 -6.89 0.30 6.78
CA TRP A 42 -6.38 1.59 7.29
C TRP A 42 -7.37 2.29 8.23
N ASN A 43 -8.66 1.94 8.17
CA ASN A 43 -9.69 2.43 9.06
C ASN A 43 -9.45 2.05 10.54
N ALA A 44 -8.62 1.05 10.85
CA ALA A 44 -8.45 0.49 12.19
C ALA A 44 -7.12 0.85 12.90
N THR A 45 -6.34 1.83 12.41
CA THR A 45 -4.94 2.08 12.83
C THR A 45 -4.73 3.29 13.75
N PHE A 46 -3.93 3.20 14.82
CA PHE A 46 -3.72 4.30 15.77
C PHE A 46 -2.75 5.37 15.27
N TYR A 47 -2.86 6.60 15.79
CA TYR A 47 -2.00 7.72 15.41
C TYR A 47 -1.26 8.29 16.62
N VAL A 48 0.02 8.65 16.43
CA VAL A 48 0.85 9.25 17.48
C VAL A 48 0.37 10.67 17.78
N THR A 49 0.14 10.95 19.06
CA THR A 49 -0.20 12.27 19.59
C THR A 49 0.90 12.76 20.54
N PRO A 50 0.89 14.04 20.94
CA PRO A 50 1.80 14.53 21.97
C PRO A 50 1.70 13.81 23.32
N SER A 51 0.58 13.15 23.64
CA SER A 51 0.41 12.42 24.91
C SER A 51 0.41 10.90 24.79
N GLY A 52 0.26 10.34 23.58
CA GLY A 52 0.27 8.89 23.38
C GLY A 52 -0.23 8.45 22.01
N LEU A 53 -1.29 7.63 21.98
CA LEU A 53 -1.88 7.07 20.76
C LEU A 53 -3.40 7.29 20.72
N THR A 54 -3.91 7.87 19.63
CA THR A 54 -5.36 8.09 19.43
C THR A 54 -5.92 7.19 18.33
N SER A 55 -7.18 6.78 18.51
CA SER A 55 -7.97 6.13 17.49
C SER A 55 -8.49 7.09 16.41
N SER A 56 -8.44 8.41 16.62
CA SER A 56 -9.32 9.37 15.94
C SER A 56 -10.82 9.01 16.14
N PRO A 57 -11.78 9.81 15.62
CA PRO A 57 -13.20 9.50 15.80
C PRO A 57 -13.61 8.16 15.18
N ILE A 58 -14.19 7.29 16.00
CA ILE A 58 -14.86 6.04 15.62
C ILE A 58 -16.35 6.35 15.45
N PRO A 59 -16.98 6.07 14.30
CA PRO A 59 -18.37 6.43 14.02
C PRO A 59 -19.37 5.44 14.65
N ASP A 60 -19.30 5.30 15.98
CA ASP A 60 -20.21 4.49 16.80
C ASP A 60 -20.94 5.38 17.81
N GLY A 61 -22.25 5.18 17.94
CA GLY A 61 -23.09 6.06 18.75
C GLY A 61 -22.93 7.54 18.35
N PRO A 62 -22.68 8.47 19.30
CA PRO A 62 -22.40 9.88 19.01
C PRO A 62 -21.06 10.16 18.32
N GLY A 63 -20.25 9.14 18.06
CA GLY A 63 -18.84 9.24 17.68
C GLY A 63 -17.95 9.17 18.92
N ILE A 64 -16.96 8.27 18.92
CA ILE A 64 -16.09 8.02 20.09
C ILE A 64 -14.63 8.10 19.67
N GLU A 65 -13.84 8.87 20.40
CA GLU A 65 -12.38 8.84 20.33
C GLU A 65 -11.83 8.07 21.54
N ILE A 66 -10.87 7.18 21.31
CA ILE A 66 -10.08 6.49 22.33
C ILE A 66 -8.63 6.98 22.26
N LEU A 67 -8.14 7.50 23.38
CA LEU A 67 -6.76 7.91 23.59
C LEU A 67 -6.11 7.02 24.64
N PHE A 68 -5.02 6.36 24.28
CA PHE A 68 -4.07 5.82 25.23
C PHE A 68 -3.12 6.95 25.62
N ASP A 69 -3.34 7.55 26.78
CA ASP A 69 -2.51 8.61 27.32
C ASP A 69 -1.33 7.99 28.07
N PHE A 70 -0.14 8.12 27.51
CA PHE A 70 1.10 7.58 28.04
C PHE A 70 1.81 8.53 29.01
N GLN A 71 1.36 9.78 29.12
CA GLN A 71 1.88 10.73 30.12
C GLN A 71 1.18 10.53 31.46
N ASP A 72 -0.15 10.50 31.45
CA ASP A 72 -0.96 10.30 32.66
C ASP A 72 -1.20 8.80 32.96
N HIS A 73 -0.88 7.93 32.00
CA HIS A 73 -1.11 6.49 32.05
C HIS A 73 -2.59 6.17 32.26
N LEU A 74 -3.40 6.63 31.30
CA LEU A 74 -4.85 6.44 31.26
C LEU A 74 -5.28 5.91 29.88
N VAL A 75 -6.37 5.17 29.85
CA VAL A 75 -7.19 5.05 28.64
C VAL A 75 -8.33 6.03 28.80
N VAL A 76 -8.39 7.02 27.92
CA VAL A 76 -9.38 8.10 27.93
C VAL A 76 -10.29 7.92 26.72
N GLY A 77 -11.60 7.95 26.94
CA GLY A 77 -12.57 8.00 25.86
C GLY A 77 -13.35 9.31 25.89
N THR A 78 -13.56 9.90 24.72
CA THR A 78 -14.36 11.12 24.53
C THR A 78 -15.47 10.84 23.52
N SER A 79 -16.71 11.15 23.87
CA SER A 79 -17.87 11.04 23.00
C SER A 79 -18.17 12.37 22.31
N GLY A 80 -18.73 12.33 21.10
CA GLY A 80 -19.09 13.50 20.30
C GLY A 80 -20.16 14.39 20.94
N ASP A 81 -20.86 13.88 21.96
CA ASP A 81 -21.81 14.65 22.78
C ASP A 81 -21.20 15.28 24.04
N GLY A 82 -19.87 15.18 24.20
CA GLY A 82 -19.11 15.80 25.29
C GLY A 82 -18.89 14.91 26.51
N ARG A 83 -19.48 13.70 26.57
CA ARG A 83 -19.16 12.73 27.63
C ARG A 83 -17.69 12.32 27.57
N LYS A 84 -17.11 12.13 28.75
CA LYS A 84 -15.75 11.63 28.92
C LYS A 84 -15.73 10.57 30.00
N ALA A 85 -14.96 9.53 29.76
CA ALA A 85 -14.72 8.46 30.72
C ALA A 85 -13.26 8.03 30.61
N SER A 86 -12.70 7.46 31.66
CA SER A 86 -11.33 6.96 31.64
C SER A 86 -11.08 5.90 32.69
N PHE A 87 -10.03 5.11 32.49
CA PHE A 87 -9.51 4.19 33.51
C PHE A 87 -7.99 4.12 33.45
N ALA A 88 -7.36 3.67 34.53
CA ALA A 88 -5.91 3.61 34.64
C ALA A 88 -5.29 2.58 33.68
N LEU A 89 -4.20 3.00 33.02
CA LEU A 89 -3.29 2.12 32.32
C LEU A 89 -2.16 1.73 33.29
N GLY A 90 -2.10 0.46 33.67
CA GLY A 90 -1.24 -0.02 34.74
C GLY A 90 -1.15 -1.55 34.80
N PRO A 91 -0.50 -2.12 35.83
CA PRO A 91 -0.42 -3.56 36.00
C PRO A 91 -1.82 -4.17 36.07
N SER A 92 -2.11 -5.15 35.21
CA SER A 92 -3.44 -5.74 35.05
C SER A 92 -3.36 -7.05 34.28
N THR A 93 -4.43 -7.86 34.38
CA THR A 93 -4.72 -8.91 33.40
C THR A 93 -5.35 -8.32 32.13
N VAL A 94 -5.31 -9.09 31.04
CA VAL A 94 -5.96 -8.72 29.77
C VAL A 94 -7.48 -8.79 29.91
N ALA A 95 -8.00 -9.78 30.64
CA ALA A 95 -9.43 -9.89 30.94
C ALA A 95 -9.98 -8.68 31.71
N ALA A 96 -9.24 -8.18 32.71
CA ALA A 96 -9.65 -7.00 33.46
C ALA A 96 -9.58 -5.72 32.60
N PHE A 97 -8.55 -5.57 31.77
CA PHE A 97 -8.47 -4.46 30.81
C PHE A 97 -9.64 -4.50 29.82
N HIS A 98 -9.95 -5.67 29.26
CA HIS A 98 -11.08 -5.89 28.37
C HIS A 98 -12.42 -5.49 29.01
N ALA A 99 -12.68 -5.92 30.25
CA ALA A 99 -13.88 -5.55 30.99
C ALA A 99 -13.98 -4.03 31.23
N ASN A 100 -12.87 -3.38 31.60
CA ASN A 100 -12.81 -1.93 31.76
C ASN A 100 -13.07 -1.19 30.45
N PHE A 101 -12.53 -1.68 29.33
CA PHE A 101 -12.74 -1.11 28.01
C PHE A 101 -14.19 -1.25 27.52
N VAL A 102 -14.81 -2.41 27.72
CA VAL A 102 -16.24 -2.63 27.41
C VAL A 102 -17.12 -1.65 28.19
N ARG A 103 -16.83 -1.45 29.49
CA ARG A 103 -17.53 -0.45 30.31
C ARG A 103 -17.31 0.97 29.80
N LEU A 104 -16.06 1.33 29.47
CA LEU A 104 -15.71 2.65 28.92
C LEU A 104 -16.54 2.97 27.67
N VAL A 105 -16.58 2.06 26.69
CA VAL A 105 -17.36 2.23 25.45
C VAL A 105 -18.86 2.38 25.76
N SER A 106 -19.39 1.55 26.66
CA SER A 106 -20.81 1.62 27.06
C SER A 106 -21.17 2.98 27.68
N GLU A 107 -20.32 3.50 28.57
CA GLU A 107 -20.52 4.79 29.24
C GLU A 107 -20.50 5.98 28.25
N LEU A 108 -19.73 5.85 27.18
CA LEU A 108 -19.63 6.85 26.10
C LEU A 108 -20.77 6.74 25.07
N GLY A 109 -21.65 5.74 25.23
CA GLY A 109 -22.80 5.51 24.36
C GLY A 109 -22.47 4.76 23.08
N GLY A 110 -21.34 4.05 23.05
CA GLY A 110 -20.98 3.13 21.98
C GLY A 110 -21.56 1.73 22.23
N THR A 111 -21.41 0.89 21.22
CA THR A 111 -21.81 -0.51 21.20
C THR A 111 -20.57 -1.38 21.42
N PRO A 112 -20.34 -1.98 22.60
CA PRO A 112 -19.10 -2.68 22.92
C PRO A 112 -19.05 -4.10 22.33
N THR A 113 -19.27 -4.25 21.03
CA THR A 113 -19.35 -5.55 20.34
C THR A 113 -18.24 -5.70 19.31
N PHE A 114 -17.27 -6.55 19.59
CA PHE A 114 -16.17 -6.81 18.67
C PHE A 114 -15.62 -8.23 18.90
N ASN A 115 -14.83 -8.72 17.95
CA ASN A 115 -14.20 -10.03 18.06
C ASN A 115 -13.21 -10.05 19.25
N GLY A 116 -13.38 -10.99 20.18
CA GLY A 116 -12.59 -11.07 21.42
C GLY A 116 -11.28 -11.89 21.33
N GLN A 117 -10.89 -12.37 20.15
CA GLN A 117 -9.69 -13.18 19.94
C GLN A 117 -8.51 -12.27 19.55
N PRO A 118 -7.30 -12.40 20.13
CA PRO A 118 -6.11 -11.73 19.58
C PRO A 118 -5.77 -12.21 18.17
N ASN A 119 -5.25 -11.31 17.32
CA ASN A 119 -4.68 -11.61 16.00
C ASN A 119 -3.15 -11.53 16.05
N GLU A 120 -2.46 -12.17 15.10
CA GLU A 120 -1.01 -12.00 14.87
C GLU A 120 -0.12 -12.37 16.07
N VAL A 121 -0.68 -13.15 17.00
CA VAL A 121 0.00 -13.68 18.18
C VAL A 121 -0.08 -15.21 18.12
N PRO A 122 1.03 -15.94 18.38
CA PRO A 122 1.00 -17.39 18.41
C PRO A 122 0.15 -17.90 19.59
N HIS A 123 -0.70 -18.89 19.33
CA HIS A 123 -1.57 -19.53 20.33
C HIS A 123 -2.39 -18.51 21.18
N PRO A 124 -3.27 -17.72 20.53
CA PRO A 124 -3.95 -16.61 21.21
C PRO A 124 -4.96 -17.13 22.24
N VAL A 125 -4.94 -16.56 23.44
CA VAL A 125 -5.98 -16.73 24.48
C VAL A 125 -7.03 -15.63 24.28
N PRO A 126 -8.35 -15.94 24.27
CA PRO A 126 -9.38 -14.92 24.20
C PRO A 126 -9.21 -13.84 25.26
N PHE A 127 -9.44 -12.57 24.92
CA PHE A 127 -9.14 -11.45 25.81
C PHE A 127 -9.86 -11.57 27.16
N SER A 128 -11.11 -12.03 27.17
CA SER A 128 -11.92 -12.21 28.38
C SER A 128 -11.46 -13.36 29.28
N GLU A 129 -10.61 -14.26 28.77
CA GLU A 129 -10.13 -15.47 29.46
C GLU A 129 -8.67 -15.35 29.90
N ASP A 130 -7.94 -14.34 29.39
CA ASP A 130 -6.55 -14.11 29.75
C ASP A 130 -6.42 -13.39 31.09
N HIS A 131 -6.43 -14.21 32.15
CA HIS A 131 -6.27 -13.81 33.55
C HIS A 131 -4.80 -13.78 34.02
N ARG A 132 -3.82 -13.82 33.12
CA ARG A 132 -2.40 -13.72 33.52
C ARG A 132 -2.09 -12.27 33.90
N GLU A 133 -1.58 -12.08 35.11
CA GLU A 133 -1.07 -10.80 35.60
C GLU A 133 0.16 -10.38 34.78
N ARG A 134 0.19 -9.10 34.38
CA ARG A 134 1.29 -8.52 33.62
C ARG A 134 1.76 -7.22 34.27
N PRO A 135 3.10 -7.02 34.39
CA PRO A 135 3.65 -5.78 34.91
C PRO A 135 3.48 -4.62 33.92
N TYR A 136 3.50 -3.41 34.46
CA TYR A 136 3.44 -2.19 33.66
C TYR A 136 4.51 -1.20 34.13
N ASP A 137 5.56 -1.04 33.34
CA ASP A 137 6.62 -0.05 33.54
C ASP A 137 6.22 1.28 32.87
N ARG A 138 5.87 2.27 33.70
CA ARG A 138 5.47 3.62 33.27
C ARG A 138 6.60 4.31 32.50
N ASP A 139 7.83 4.23 32.98
CA ASP A 139 8.96 4.91 32.37
C ASP A 139 9.32 4.27 31.02
N ALA A 140 9.20 2.95 30.89
CA ALA A 140 9.38 2.27 29.61
C ALA A 140 8.34 2.69 28.57
N VAL A 141 7.07 2.82 28.97
CA VAL A 141 6.00 3.29 28.06
C VAL A 141 6.23 4.74 27.63
N GLN A 142 6.71 5.61 28.52
CA GLN A 142 7.09 6.98 28.15
C GLN A 142 8.30 7.01 27.19
N ARG A 143 9.33 6.17 27.41
CA ARG A 143 10.44 6.05 26.45
C ARG A 143 9.97 5.54 25.09
N PHE A 144 9.07 4.56 25.07
CA PHE A 144 8.44 4.07 23.84
C PHE A 144 7.66 5.17 23.11
N HIS A 145 6.86 5.95 23.84
CA HIS A 145 6.13 7.10 23.28
C HIS A 145 7.09 8.14 22.66
N HIS A 146 8.14 8.51 23.37
CA HIS A 146 9.16 9.42 22.85
C HIS A 146 9.85 8.86 21.59
N ALA A 147 10.06 7.53 21.52
CA ALA A 147 10.57 6.89 20.31
C ALA A 147 9.55 6.99 19.18
N LEU A 148 8.27 6.69 19.41
CA LEU A 148 7.21 6.84 18.40
C LEU A 148 7.14 8.27 17.86
N MET A 149 7.27 9.30 18.70
CA MET A 149 7.34 10.70 18.25
C MET A 149 8.59 10.98 17.39
N ALA A 150 9.71 10.34 17.70
CA ALA A 150 10.94 10.43 16.91
C ALA A 150 10.77 9.79 15.53
N VAL A 151 10.25 8.57 15.49
CA VAL A 151 9.98 7.83 14.25
C VAL A 151 8.93 8.54 13.40
N ASP A 152 7.81 8.93 13.99
CA ASP A 152 6.70 9.59 13.29
C ASP A 152 7.15 10.86 12.54
N ARG A 153 8.03 11.66 13.16
CA ARG A 153 8.64 12.83 12.51
C ARG A 153 9.39 12.44 11.24
N VAL A 154 10.27 11.45 11.31
CA VAL A 154 11.09 11.03 10.16
C VAL A 154 10.22 10.37 9.09
N PHE A 155 9.25 9.53 9.48
CA PHE A 155 8.32 8.90 8.55
C PHE A 155 7.44 9.93 7.84
N LYS A 156 6.98 10.97 8.54
CA LYS A 156 6.26 12.09 7.92
C LYS A 156 7.13 12.82 6.91
N THR A 157 8.39 13.11 7.24
CA THR A 157 9.36 13.69 6.30
C THR A 157 9.55 12.80 5.07
N PHE A 158 9.78 11.50 5.27
CA PHE A 158 9.91 10.52 4.19
C PHE A 158 8.68 10.55 3.27
N ARG A 159 7.45 10.57 3.79
CA ARG A 159 6.23 10.63 2.96
C ARG A 159 6.18 11.83 2.01
N THR A 160 6.76 12.96 2.38
CA THR A 160 6.62 14.20 1.59
C THR A 160 7.28 14.14 0.21
N SER A 161 8.22 13.23 -0.02
CA SER A 161 8.87 13.09 -1.33
C SER A 161 8.11 12.19 -2.31
N PHE A 162 6.95 11.64 -1.91
CA PHE A 162 6.17 10.71 -2.71
C PHE A 162 4.81 11.30 -3.08
N LEU A 163 4.52 11.35 -4.38
CA LEU A 163 3.33 11.96 -4.97
C LEU A 163 2.19 10.96 -5.17
N GLY A 164 2.50 9.66 -5.20
CA GLY A 164 1.52 8.59 -5.36
C GLY A 164 0.71 8.30 -4.08
N LYS A 165 -0.13 7.26 -4.14
CA LYS A 165 -0.86 6.76 -2.96
C LYS A 165 0.14 6.31 -1.89
N SER A 166 0.01 6.83 -0.67
CA SER A 166 0.80 6.41 0.48
C SER A 166 -0.08 6.35 1.73
N SER A 167 0.15 5.35 2.59
CA SER A 167 -0.54 5.27 3.87
C SER A 167 -0.24 6.50 4.73
N PRO A 168 -1.08 6.84 5.72
CA PRO A 168 -0.65 7.65 6.84
C PRO A 168 0.56 7.03 7.57
N VAL A 169 1.22 7.81 8.41
CA VAL A 169 2.07 7.22 9.47
C VAL A 169 1.14 6.78 10.58
N HIS A 170 1.08 5.47 10.82
CA HIS A 170 0.06 4.89 11.70
C HIS A 170 0.52 3.57 12.30
N LEU A 171 -0.06 3.23 13.45
CA LEU A 171 0.28 2.05 14.22
C LEU A 171 -0.74 0.94 13.96
N PHE A 172 -0.25 -0.18 13.46
CA PHE A 172 -1.02 -1.41 13.36
C PHE A 172 -0.97 -2.13 14.71
N TRP A 173 -2.13 -2.29 15.35
CA TRP A 173 -2.22 -2.98 16.64
C TRP A 173 -2.07 -4.50 16.51
N GLY A 174 -2.30 -5.07 15.31
CA GLY A 174 -2.10 -6.51 15.04
C GLY A 174 -0.64 -6.90 15.22
N SER A 175 0.24 -6.27 14.47
CA SER A 175 1.69 -6.50 14.44
C SER A 175 2.49 -5.63 15.42
N PHE A 176 1.84 -4.64 16.05
CA PHE A 176 2.42 -3.70 17.01
C PHE A 176 3.61 -2.88 16.48
N ASP A 177 3.46 -2.39 15.26
CA ASP A 177 4.42 -1.53 14.57
C ASP A 177 3.82 -0.20 14.17
N LEU A 178 4.69 0.80 14.08
CA LEU A 178 4.40 2.04 13.37
C LEU A 178 4.90 1.87 11.93
N ALA A 179 4.03 2.05 10.94
CA ALA A 179 4.36 1.83 9.53
C ALA A 179 4.04 3.02 8.63
N VAL A 180 4.70 3.00 7.47
CA VAL A 180 4.42 3.83 6.31
C VAL A 180 4.63 3.01 5.03
N THR A 181 3.66 3.07 4.13
CA THR A 181 3.68 2.31 2.88
C THR A 181 3.48 3.22 1.67
N ARG A 182 4.25 2.98 0.61
CA ARG A 182 4.14 3.62 -0.70
C ARG A 182 3.69 2.60 -1.74
N PHE A 183 2.89 3.04 -2.71
CA PHE A 183 2.25 2.17 -3.69
C PHE A 183 2.67 2.57 -5.10
N SER A 184 3.06 1.61 -5.93
CA SER A 184 3.39 1.89 -7.34
C SER A 184 2.17 2.27 -8.18
N GLY A 185 0.98 1.90 -7.71
CA GLY A 185 -0.29 2.01 -8.45
C GLY A 185 -0.64 0.74 -9.23
N ARG A 186 0.32 -0.15 -9.49
CA ARG A 186 0.09 -1.43 -10.19
C ARG A 186 -0.45 -2.51 -9.26
N ARG A 187 -1.15 -3.49 -9.83
CA ARG A 187 -1.66 -4.67 -9.11
C ARG A 187 -0.51 -5.61 -8.76
N ALA A 188 -0.56 -6.19 -7.56
CA ALA A 188 0.33 -7.27 -7.17
C ALA A 188 -0.30 -8.64 -7.42
N PRO A 189 0.50 -9.73 -7.44
CA PRO A 189 -0.01 -11.09 -7.31
C PRO A 189 -0.80 -11.28 -6.02
N LEU A 190 -1.66 -12.30 -5.97
CA LEU A 190 -2.43 -12.64 -4.78
C LEU A 190 -1.50 -13.04 -3.62
N HIS A 191 -1.69 -12.45 -2.45
CA HIS A 191 -0.90 -12.75 -1.26
C HIS A 191 -1.10 -14.20 -0.80
N GLY A 192 -0.01 -14.85 -0.39
CA GLY A 192 0.01 -16.26 0.01
C GLY A 192 -0.73 -16.57 1.32
N GLY A 193 -1.16 -15.54 2.06
CA GLY A 193 -1.82 -15.69 3.36
C GLY A 193 -0.87 -16.22 4.44
N GLY A 194 -1.44 -16.94 5.42
CA GLY A 194 -0.66 -17.69 6.41
C GLY A 194 -0.13 -16.87 7.58
N ILE A 195 -0.63 -15.63 7.76
CA ILE A 195 -0.31 -14.81 8.93
C ILE A 195 -1.05 -15.40 10.16
N PRO A 196 -0.36 -15.65 11.29
CA PRO A 196 -0.97 -16.30 12.45
C PRO A 196 -2.24 -15.61 12.96
N ALA A 197 -3.33 -16.36 13.09
CA ALA A 197 -4.61 -15.86 13.60
C ALA A 197 -5.15 -14.60 12.85
N LEU A 198 -4.77 -14.42 11.58
CA LEU A 198 -5.31 -13.41 10.69
C LEU A 198 -6.00 -14.09 9.49
N PRO A 199 -7.25 -13.74 9.16
CA PRO A 199 -7.89 -14.25 7.94
C PRO A 199 -7.09 -13.93 6.68
N ASP A 200 -6.94 -14.89 5.77
CA ASP A 200 -6.12 -14.73 4.56
C ASP A 200 -6.64 -13.62 3.63
N ASP A 201 -7.96 -13.42 3.59
CA ASP A 201 -8.59 -12.38 2.77
C ASP A 201 -8.19 -10.96 3.22
N VAL A 202 -7.95 -10.74 4.51
CA VAL A 202 -7.42 -9.49 5.04
C VAL A 202 -6.01 -9.23 4.49
N ALA A 203 -5.13 -10.24 4.50
CA ALA A 203 -3.79 -10.10 3.94
C ALA A 203 -3.82 -9.92 2.41
N GLN A 204 -4.69 -10.66 1.72
CA GLN A 204 -4.85 -10.56 0.26
C GLN A 204 -5.38 -9.20 -0.19
N GLU A 205 -6.27 -8.58 0.58
CA GLU A 205 -6.74 -7.21 0.33
C GLU A 205 -5.69 -6.16 0.71
N ALA A 206 -4.97 -6.35 1.82
CA ALA A 206 -3.91 -5.44 2.25
C ALA A 206 -2.76 -5.35 1.23
N TYR A 207 -2.49 -6.44 0.51
CA TYR A 207 -1.42 -6.55 -0.48
C TYR A 207 -1.92 -6.69 -1.92
N ASP A 208 -3.06 -6.09 -2.29
CA ASP A 208 -3.60 -6.16 -3.67
C ASP A 208 -2.79 -5.36 -4.72
N ARG A 209 -1.89 -4.48 -4.26
CA ARG A 209 -1.01 -3.62 -5.08
C ARG A 209 0.45 -3.83 -4.75
N GLU A 210 1.31 -3.43 -5.69
CA GLU A 210 2.74 -3.40 -5.42
C GLU A 210 3.07 -2.31 -4.39
N VAL A 211 3.81 -2.69 -3.36
CA VAL A 211 4.14 -1.83 -2.22
C VAL A 211 5.62 -1.82 -1.91
N SER A 212 6.06 -0.69 -1.37
CA SER A 212 7.29 -0.53 -0.60
C SER A 212 6.84 -0.09 0.80
N SER A 213 7.05 -0.95 1.78
CA SER A 213 6.60 -0.73 3.15
C SER A 213 7.80 -0.64 4.07
N ALA A 214 7.75 0.28 5.03
CA ALA A 214 8.75 0.39 6.07
C ALA A 214 8.07 0.68 7.41
N GLY A 215 8.66 0.19 8.50
CA GLY A 215 8.08 0.37 9.82
C GLY A 215 9.09 0.27 10.94
N PHE A 216 8.57 0.32 12.17
CA PHE A 216 9.32 0.28 13.41
C PHE A 216 8.65 -0.67 14.41
N TRP A 217 9.41 -1.62 14.93
CA TRP A 217 9.02 -2.43 16.07
C TRP A 217 9.77 -1.98 17.34
N PRO A 218 9.07 -1.90 18.50
CA PRO A 218 9.73 -1.78 19.80
C PRO A 218 10.54 -3.03 20.22
N GLY A 219 10.53 -4.06 19.39
CA GLY A 219 10.98 -5.43 19.66
C GLY A 219 9.80 -6.40 19.61
N GLY A 220 10.08 -7.69 19.43
CA GLY A 220 9.09 -8.66 18.97
C GLY A 220 9.10 -8.78 17.44
N GLY A 221 8.19 -9.55 16.86
CA GLY A 221 8.14 -9.71 15.39
C GLY A 221 9.28 -10.53 14.80
N GLY A 222 9.86 -11.47 15.56
CA GLY A 222 10.95 -12.34 15.11
C GLY A 222 12.36 -11.87 15.48
N ILE A 223 12.49 -10.69 16.10
CA ILE A 223 13.74 -10.18 16.70
C ILE A 223 13.51 -9.73 18.15
N ASP A 224 14.56 -9.75 18.98
CA ASP A 224 14.54 -9.45 20.41
C ASP A 224 15.12 -8.06 20.76
N TYR A 225 15.17 -7.16 19.78
CA TYR A 225 15.58 -5.78 19.94
C TYR A 225 14.71 -4.84 19.09
N PRO A 226 14.61 -3.54 19.45
CA PRO A 226 13.88 -2.58 18.65
C PRO A 226 14.58 -2.35 17.31
N ALA A 227 13.83 -2.32 16.22
CA ALA A 227 14.40 -2.11 14.90
C ALA A 227 13.42 -1.48 13.93
N PHE A 228 13.98 -0.88 12.88
CA PHE A 228 13.27 -0.50 11.69
C PHE A 228 13.35 -1.64 10.67
N TYR A 229 12.31 -1.77 9.88
CA TYR A 229 12.25 -2.75 8.81
C TYR A 229 11.77 -2.13 7.51
N ALA A 230 12.09 -2.78 6.40
CA ALA A 230 11.56 -2.43 5.09
C ALA A 230 11.48 -3.65 4.19
N TYR A 231 10.36 -3.76 3.46
CA TYR A 231 10.13 -4.82 2.49
C TYR A 231 9.34 -4.31 1.28
N ALA A 232 9.35 -5.12 0.23
CA ALA A 232 8.55 -4.91 -0.96
C ALA A 232 7.63 -6.10 -1.18
N TYR A 233 6.40 -5.85 -1.62
CA TYR A 233 5.50 -6.90 -2.06
C TYR A 233 4.91 -6.57 -3.45
N PRO A 234 5.04 -7.46 -4.45
CA PRO A 234 5.96 -8.60 -4.44
C PRO A 234 7.42 -8.10 -4.35
N ALA A 235 8.31 -8.89 -3.76
CA ALA A 235 9.72 -8.54 -3.72
C ALA A 235 10.31 -8.60 -5.15
N PRO A 236 10.85 -7.50 -5.69
CA PRO A 236 11.41 -7.52 -7.04
C PRO A 236 12.71 -8.34 -7.09
N ASN A 237 13.03 -8.86 -8.27
CA ASN A 237 14.26 -9.63 -8.48
C ASN A 237 15.48 -8.79 -8.10
N GLY A 238 16.38 -9.37 -7.30
CA GLY A 238 17.58 -8.69 -6.81
C GLY A 238 17.38 -7.84 -5.55
N PHE A 239 16.15 -7.68 -5.04
CA PHE A 239 15.86 -6.82 -3.88
C PHE A 239 16.68 -7.19 -2.64
N ARG A 240 16.74 -8.50 -2.32
CA ARG A 240 17.56 -9.05 -1.23
C ARG A 240 19.04 -8.61 -1.29
N GLY A 241 19.58 -8.44 -2.49
CA GLY A 241 20.98 -8.08 -2.72
C GLY A 241 21.21 -6.58 -2.95
N ALA A 242 20.18 -5.75 -2.82
CA ALA A 242 20.29 -4.32 -3.04
C ALA A 242 21.19 -3.66 -1.97
N SER A 243 21.93 -2.63 -2.39
CA SER A 243 22.73 -1.82 -1.48
C SER A 243 21.82 -0.87 -0.71
N VAL A 244 21.74 -1.05 0.60
CA VAL A 244 20.91 -0.24 1.51
C VAL A 244 21.82 0.53 2.46
N ARG A 245 21.40 1.74 2.81
CA ARG A 245 22.09 2.61 3.77
C ARG A 245 21.31 2.69 5.08
N PRO A 246 21.91 3.09 6.20
CA PRO A 246 23.37 3.17 6.41
C PRO A 246 24.00 1.77 6.42
N ASP A 247 25.32 1.67 6.49
CA ASP A 247 26.06 0.38 6.50
C ASP A 247 25.63 -0.57 7.65
N ALA A 248 24.99 -0.04 8.69
CA ALA A 248 24.42 -0.82 9.79
C ALA A 248 23.11 -1.55 9.41
N ALA A 249 22.48 -1.21 8.28
CA ALA A 249 21.32 -1.91 7.77
C ALA A 249 21.73 -3.21 7.05
N PHE A 250 20.91 -4.25 7.17
CA PHE A 250 21.22 -5.56 6.61
C PHE A 250 19.95 -6.33 6.23
N TRP A 251 20.08 -7.36 5.38
CA TRP A 251 18.98 -8.27 5.04
C TRP A 251 18.80 -9.36 6.10
N HIS A 252 17.59 -9.54 6.61
CA HIS A 252 17.26 -10.59 7.55
C HIS A 252 16.51 -11.74 6.88
N ASP A 253 17.19 -12.87 6.67
CA ASP A 253 16.65 -14.05 5.97
C ASP A 253 15.35 -14.60 6.55
N GLY A 254 15.25 -14.71 7.88
CA GLY A 254 14.08 -15.28 8.54
C GLY A 254 12.81 -14.42 8.43
N LEU A 255 12.99 -13.11 8.18
CA LEU A 255 11.87 -12.17 8.01
C LEU A 255 11.65 -11.86 6.53
N SER A 256 12.67 -12.06 5.69
CA SER A 256 12.69 -11.62 4.29
C SER A 256 12.50 -10.10 4.14
N GLU A 257 13.17 -9.34 5.00
CA GLU A 257 13.12 -7.88 5.06
C GLU A 257 14.50 -7.27 5.31
N PHE A 258 14.67 -6.01 4.93
CA PHE A 258 15.80 -5.22 5.41
C PHE A 258 15.55 -4.74 6.83
N ILE A 259 16.56 -4.81 7.69
CA ILE A 259 16.51 -4.41 9.08
C ILE A 259 17.57 -3.35 9.35
N LEU A 260 17.19 -2.29 10.06
CA LEU A 260 18.10 -1.32 10.67
C LEU A 260 17.88 -1.32 12.19
N PRO A 261 18.86 -1.78 12.99
CA PRO A 261 18.73 -1.74 14.45
C PRO A 261 18.49 -0.32 14.97
N TYR A 262 17.57 -0.17 15.91
CA TYR A 262 17.26 1.14 16.50
C TYR A 262 18.49 1.78 17.17
N ASP A 263 19.33 0.96 17.79
CA ASP A 263 20.56 1.41 18.44
C ASP A 263 21.57 2.01 17.44
N ALA A 264 21.56 1.58 16.18
CA ALA A 264 22.39 2.19 15.13
C ALA A 264 21.92 3.61 14.81
N VAL A 265 20.59 3.84 14.78
CA VAL A 265 20.01 5.18 14.64
C VAL A 265 20.34 6.06 15.84
N ARG A 266 20.23 5.52 17.06
CA ARG A 266 20.58 6.25 18.29
C ARG A 266 22.05 6.63 18.38
N ALA A 267 22.94 5.76 17.89
CA ALA A 267 24.39 5.97 17.92
C ALA A 267 24.91 6.85 16.76
N ALA A 268 24.09 7.11 15.74
CA ALA A 268 24.47 7.96 14.62
C ALA A 268 24.68 9.42 15.05
N ALA A 269 25.54 10.14 14.32
CA ALA A 269 25.74 11.57 14.54
C ALA A 269 24.44 12.37 14.34
N ASP A 270 23.64 11.97 13.35
CA ASP A 270 22.26 12.42 13.16
C ASP A 270 21.35 11.19 12.93
N GLY A 271 20.57 10.82 13.95
CA GLY A 271 19.64 9.70 13.86
C GLY A 271 18.48 9.94 12.90
N ASP A 272 18.01 11.19 12.76
CA ASP A 272 16.94 11.50 11.81
C ASP A 272 17.44 11.26 10.37
N GLU A 273 18.68 11.66 10.06
CA GLU A 273 19.34 11.41 8.77
C GLU A 273 19.60 9.92 8.54
N ALA A 274 20.11 9.20 9.54
CA ALA A 274 20.39 7.76 9.42
C ALA A 274 19.13 6.94 9.11
N LEU A 275 18.01 7.22 9.81
CA LEU A 275 16.74 6.56 9.53
C LEU A 275 16.20 6.97 8.15
N LEU A 276 16.27 8.25 7.78
CA LEU A 276 15.80 8.69 6.46
C LEU A 276 16.60 8.03 5.33
N ALA A 277 17.92 7.87 5.48
CA ALA A 277 18.76 7.18 4.50
C ALA A 277 18.34 5.72 4.29
N PHE A 278 17.91 5.03 5.36
CA PHE A 278 17.36 3.69 5.29
C PHE A 278 16.02 3.63 4.57
N LEU A 279 15.08 4.50 4.93
CA LEU A 279 13.78 4.57 4.26
C LEU A 279 13.93 4.90 2.77
N VAL A 280 14.79 5.84 2.42
CA VAL A 280 15.03 6.25 1.03
C VAL A 280 15.70 5.13 0.24
N SER A 281 16.81 4.56 0.73
CA SER A 281 17.55 3.55 -0.04
C SER A 281 16.78 2.24 -0.23
N THR A 282 15.97 1.81 0.74
CA THR A 282 15.11 0.63 0.59
C THR A 282 13.95 0.87 -0.39
N TYR A 283 13.38 2.08 -0.38
CA TYR A 283 12.40 2.50 -1.38
C TYR A 283 13.00 2.59 -2.78
N GLU A 284 14.17 3.22 -2.95
CA GLU A 284 14.87 3.34 -4.23
C GLU A 284 15.16 1.96 -4.82
N ALA A 285 15.67 1.04 -4.00
CA ALA A 285 15.87 -0.36 -4.39
C ALA A 285 14.56 -1.02 -4.85
N THR A 286 13.45 -0.77 -4.14
CA THR A 286 12.13 -1.30 -4.53
C THR A 286 11.67 -0.72 -5.88
N ALA A 287 11.74 0.60 -6.02
CA ALA A 287 11.24 1.32 -7.18
C ALA A 287 12.06 1.04 -8.44
N GLU A 288 13.40 0.99 -8.33
CA GLU A 288 14.29 0.72 -9.46
C GLU A 288 14.16 -0.74 -9.93
N LEU A 289 14.30 -1.71 -9.02
CA LEU A 289 14.22 -3.13 -9.37
C LEU A 289 12.80 -3.55 -9.76
N GLY A 290 11.79 -2.88 -9.20
CA GLY A 290 10.39 -3.03 -9.56
C GLY A 290 10.01 -2.29 -10.84
N GLY A 291 10.86 -1.43 -11.40
CA GLY A 291 10.55 -0.61 -12.58
C GLY A 291 9.35 0.32 -12.37
N TRP A 292 9.28 0.99 -11.21
CA TRP A 292 8.25 1.99 -10.90
C TRP A 292 8.53 3.29 -11.67
N ASP A 293 7.49 4.03 -12.03
CA ASP A 293 7.62 5.34 -12.68
C ASP A 293 8.01 6.40 -11.64
N ARG A 294 9.31 6.52 -11.37
CA ARG A 294 9.85 7.41 -10.34
C ARG A 294 9.58 8.88 -10.65
N ASP A 295 9.59 9.28 -11.91
CA ASP A 295 9.30 10.66 -12.32
C ASP A 295 7.85 11.05 -12.00
N LEU A 296 6.91 10.12 -12.14
CA LEU A 296 5.51 10.32 -11.76
C LEU A 296 5.32 10.30 -10.23
N LEU A 297 6.10 9.47 -9.53
CA LEU A 297 5.88 9.14 -8.13
C LEU A 297 6.70 9.99 -7.15
N GLU A 298 7.74 10.70 -7.59
CA GLU A 298 8.67 11.40 -6.71
C GLU A 298 8.64 12.92 -6.88
N GLY A 299 8.97 13.61 -5.80
CA GLY A 299 9.06 15.07 -5.79
C GLY A 299 10.04 15.58 -4.73
N ALA A 300 10.22 16.90 -4.70
CA ALA A 300 11.09 17.54 -3.71
C ALA A 300 10.54 17.37 -2.30
N GLN A 301 11.36 16.79 -1.41
CA GLN A 301 10.99 16.55 -0.01
C GLN A 301 10.60 17.86 0.71
N GLY A 302 9.49 17.82 1.44
CA GLY A 302 9.01 18.91 2.30
C GLY A 302 8.59 20.18 1.57
N ARG A 303 8.56 20.19 0.24
CA ARG A 303 8.16 21.36 -0.55
C ARG A 303 6.78 21.10 -1.17
N PRO A 304 5.88 22.10 -1.17
CA PRO A 304 4.67 22.02 -1.98
C PRO A 304 5.04 21.71 -3.43
N ALA A 305 4.30 20.78 -4.05
CA ALA A 305 4.40 20.59 -5.49
C ALA A 305 4.10 21.92 -6.19
N GLN A 306 4.79 22.18 -7.30
CA GLN A 306 4.43 23.33 -8.13
C GLN A 306 3.00 23.11 -8.62
N VAL A 307 2.17 24.14 -8.49
CA VAL A 307 0.83 24.14 -9.11
C VAL A 307 1.07 23.87 -10.59
N ARG A 308 0.58 22.72 -11.06
CA ARG A 308 0.58 22.47 -12.50
C ARG A 308 -0.14 23.66 -13.15
N PRO A 309 0.42 24.25 -14.22
CA PRO A 309 -0.36 25.20 -15.01
C PRO A 309 -1.70 24.55 -15.35
N PRO A 310 -2.77 25.29 -15.64
CA PRO A 310 -4.03 24.67 -16.02
C PRO A 310 -3.84 23.76 -17.23
N ASP A 311 -3.69 22.46 -16.99
CA ASP A 311 -3.70 21.41 -18.00
C ASP A 311 -5.13 21.22 -18.56
N ALA A 312 -6.00 22.22 -18.43
CA ALA A 312 -7.37 22.22 -18.93
C ALA A 312 -7.42 22.59 -20.42
N GLU A 313 -6.51 22.03 -21.21
CA GLU A 313 -6.97 21.40 -22.42
C GLU A 313 -7.16 19.93 -22.09
N LEU A 314 -8.43 19.52 -21.87
CA LEU A 314 -8.86 18.15 -22.16
C LEU A 314 -8.08 17.70 -23.39
N PRO A 315 -7.42 16.52 -23.40
CA PRO A 315 -6.51 16.16 -24.47
C PRO A 315 -7.19 16.39 -25.82
N LYS A 316 -6.87 17.52 -26.46
CA LYS A 316 -7.16 17.76 -27.86
C LYS A 316 -6.14 16.88 -28.53
N ASN A 317 -6.54 15.63 -28.81
CA ASN A 317 -5.77 14.61 -29.52
C ASN A 317 -4.28 14.82 -29.30
N ALA A 318 -3.75 14.26 -28.20
CA ALA A 318 -2.31 14.20 -27.98
C ALA A 318 -1.67 13.90 -29.33
N HIS A 319 -0.93 14.88 -29.86
CA HIS A 319 -0.12 14.67 -31.04
C HIS A 319 0.87 13.59 -30.63
N SER A 320 0.51 12.35 -30.92
CA SER A 320 1.41 11.23 -30.91
C SER A 320 2.57 11.65 -31.78
N SER A 321 3.78 11.46 -31.29
CA SER A 321 4.86 11.07 -32.18
C SER A 321 4.27 10.11 -33.22
N THR A 322 4.28 10.52 -34.48
CA THR A 322 3.68 9.79 -35.60
C THR A 322 4.22 8.36 -35.74
N ASP A 323 5.29 8.03 -35.03
CA ASP A 323 5.88 6.69 -34.99
C ASP A 323 5.03 5.66 -34.19
N GLU A 324 4.27 6.06 -33.16
CA GLU A 324 3.53 5.07 -32.35
C GLU A 324 2.07 4.87 -32.71
N ALA A 325 1.51 5.63 -33.66
CA ALA A 325 0.12 5.51 -34.09
C ALA A 325 -0.03 4.52 -35.26
N VAL A 326 -1.19 3.87 -35.36
CA VAL A 326 -1.53 3.12 -36.57
C VAL A 326 -1.96 4.11 -37.64
N GLU A 327 -1.19 4.24 -38.70
CA GLU A 327 -1.51 5.05 -39.87
C GLU A 327 -2.26 4.22 -40.91
N ARG A 328 -3.28 4.80 -41.54
CA ARG A 328 -4.01 4.17 -42.65
C ARG A 328 -3.66 4.87 -43.95
N GLU A 329 -3.18 4.09 -44.91
CA GLU A 329 -2.93 4.51 -46.28
C GLU A 329 -4.00 3.91 -47.20
N ASP A 330 -4.81 4.78 -47.82
CA ASP A 330 -5.91 4.38 -48.69
C ASP A 330 -5.58 4.60 -50.17
N GLY A 331 -5.87 3.61 -51.00
CA GLY A 331 -5.92 3.70 -52.46
C GLY A 331 -7.32 3.41 -53.00
N ALA A 332 -7.50 3.50 -54.32
CA ALA A 332 -8.81 3.39 -54.97
C ALA A 332 -9.52 2.03 -54.74
N SER A 333 -8.77 0.93 -54.63
CA SER A 333 -9.32 -0.43 -54.46
C SER A 333 -8.63 -1.24 -53.36
N LYS A 334 -7.54 -0.73 -52.79
CA LYS A 334 -6.74 -1.35 -51.74
C LYS A 334 -6.24 -0.30 -50.77
N GLY A 335 -5.93 -0.71 -49.55
CA GLY A 335 -5.25 0.13 -48.58
C GLY A 335 -4.46 -0.72 -47.59
N ARG A 336 -3.78 -0.05 -46.67
CA ARG A 336 -3.03 -0.69 -45.59
C ARG A 336 -3.06 0.14 -44.32
N TYR A 337 -2.91 -0.56 -43.20
CA TYR A 337 -2.62 0.01 -41.90
C TYR A 337 -1.16 -0.27 -41.58
N ARG A 338 -0.38 0.73 -41.17
CA ARG A 338 1.02 0.56 -40.77
C ARG A 338 1.30 1.19 -39.41
N ILE A 339 2.32 0.70 -38.72
CA ILE A 339 2.80 1.27 -37.45
C ILE A 339 4.31 1.08 -37.35
N VAL A 340 5.04 2.10 -36.89
CA VAL A 340 6.51 2.11 -36.86
C VAL A 340 7.04 2.22 -35.43
N LEU A 341 7.27 1.09 -34.76
CA LEU A 341 7.80 1.09 -33.39
C LEU A 341 9.31 0.88 -33.40
N ASP A 342 10.05 1.74 -32.69
CA ASP A 342 11.51 1.66 -32.60
C ASP A 342 12.21 1.61 -33.98
N GLY A 343 11.62 2.27 -34.99
CA GLY A 343 12.11 2.26 -36.38
C GLY A 343 11.79 0.99 -37.18
N VAL A 344 10.98 0.07 -36.64
CA VAL A 344 10.55 -1.18 -37.29
C VAL A 344 9.07 -1.07 -37.68
N GLU A 345 8.77 -1.25 -38.97
CA GLU A 345 7.41 -1.18 -39.51
C GLU A 345 6.68 -2.53 -39.41
N ALA A 346 5.44 -2.52 -38.94
CA ALA A 346 4.48 -3.61 -39.12
C ALA A 346 3.29 -3.13 -39.94
N GLU A 347 2.69 -4.01 -40.75
CA GLU A 347 1.58 -3.62 -41.64
C GLU A 347 0.44 -4.65 -41.71
N MET A 348 -0.73 -4.17 -42.12
CA MET A 348 -1.92 -4.97 -42.41
C MET A 348 -2.62 -4.42 -43.66
N THR A 349 -2.79 -5.24 -44.69
CA THR A 349 -3.40 -4.83 -45.97
C THR A 349 -4.86 -5.23 -46.07
N TYR A 350 -5.62 -4.45 -46.82
CA TYR A 350 -7.01 -4.76 -47.18
C TYR A 350 -7.35 -4.36 -48.61
N SER A 351 -8.41 -4.96 -49.15
CA SER A 351 -9.05 -4.58 -50.40
C SER A 351 -10.49 -4.13 -50.18
N ARG A 352 -10.98 -3.22 -51.02
CA ARG A 352 -12.36 -2.73 -50.98
C ARG A 352 -13.23 -3.54 -51.93
N ALA A 353 -14.34 -4.06 -51.43
CA ALA A 353 -15.31 -4.85 -52.18
C ALA A 353 -16.64 -4.09 -52.27
N GLY A 354 -16.64 -3.00 -53.05
CA GLY A 354 -17.75 -2.04 -53.12
C GLY A 354 -17.65 -0.97 -52.02
N GLU A 355 -18.70 -0.16 -51.86
CA GLU A 355 -18.70 0.99 -50.95
C GLU A 355 -18.87 0.60 -49.47
N GLY A 356 -19.41 -0.59 -49.19
CA GLY A 356 -19.79 -1.01 -47.83
C GLY A 356 -18.96 -2.15 -47.22
N LEU A 357 -17.83 -2.54 -47.83
CA LEU A 357 -17.12 -3.76 -47.43
C LEU A 357 -15.60 -3.68 -47.67
N ILE A 358 -14.83 -4.09 -46.67
CA ILE A 358 -13.38 -4.31 -46.77
C ILE A 358 -13.03 -5.77 -46.48
N ILE A 359 -11.97 -6.25 -47.14
CA ILE A 359 -11.43 -7.59 -46.97
C ILE A 359 -10.01 -7.46 -46.45
N ILE A 360 -9.76 -7.88 -45.21
CA ILE A 360 -8.39 -7.91 -44.63
C ILE A 360 -7.70 -9.17 -45.13
N ASP A 361 -6.68 -9.01 -45.97
CA ASP A 361 -6.05 -10.13 -46.70
C ASP A 361 -4.68 -10.53 -46.14
N HIS A 362 -3.93 -9.62 -45.52
CA HIS A 362 -2.62 -9.92 -44.94
C HIS A 362 -2.30 -9.09 -43.69
N THR A 363 -1.49 -9.63 -42.79
CA THR A 363 -0.93 -8.93 -41.62
C THR A 363 0.50 -9.41 -41.43
N ASP A 364 1.47 -8.52 -41.50
CA ASP A 364 2.88 -8.80 -41.25
C ASP A 364 3.39 -8.00 -40.04
N VAL A 365 4.00 -8.72 -39.09
CA VAL A 365 4.59 -8.15 -37.88
C VAL A 365 5.99 -8.72 -37.74
N PRO A 366 7.04 -7.90 -37.93
CA PRO A 366 8.41 -8.36 -37.82
C PRO A 366 8.71 -9.01 -36.46
N GLY A 367 9.65 -9.96 -36.46
CA GLY A 367 10.04 -10.70 -35.25
C GLY A 367 10.41 -9.82 -34.06
N ALA A 368 11.04 -8.67 -34.32
CA ALA A 368 11.44 -7.67 -33.31
C ALA A 368 10.25 -7.07 -32.54
N LEU A 369 9.04 -7.10 -33.11
CA LEU A 369 7.82 -6.55 -32.54
C LEU A 369 6.89 -7.62 -31.95
N ARG A 370 7.30 -8.90 -31.93
CA ARG A 370 6.52 -9.98 -31.32
C ARG A 370 6.33 -9.76 -29.81
N GLY A 371 5.18 -10.20 -29.29
CA GLY A 371 4.83 -10.03 -27.87
C GLY A 371 4.33 -8.63 -27.48
N ARG A 372 4.48 -7.62 -28.34
CA ARG A 372 4.05 -6.23 -28.08
C ARG A 372 2.63 -5.91 -28.57
N LYS A 373 1.84 -6.93 -28.90
CA LYS A 373 0.45 -6.80 -29.41
C LYS A 373 0.27 -5.91 -30.64
N VAL A 374 1.32 -5.69 -31.45
CA VAL A 374 1.28 -4.78 -32.62
C VAL A 374 0.22 -5.20 -33.65
N GLY A 375 0.15 -6.48 -34.00
CA GLY A 375 -0.88 -6.96 -34.92
C GLY A 375 -2.31 -6.79 -34.40
N GLU A 376 -2.53 -6.92 -33.09
CA GLU A 376 -3.85 -6.68 -32.48
C GLU A 376 -4.25 -5.20 -32.62
N ARG A 377 -3.29 -4.27 -32.47
CA ARG A 377 -3.51 -2.83 -32.66
C ARG A 377 -3.92 -2.49 -34.09
N LEU A 378 -3.28 -3.11 -35.09
CA LEU A 378 -3.64 -2.94 -36.50
C LEU A 378 -5.09 -3.40 -36.77
N VAL A 379 -5.46 -4.59 -36.27
CA VAL A 379 -6.83 -5.12 -36.43
C VAL A 379 -7.85 -4.26 -35.71
N ARG A 380 -7.56 -3.82 -34.48
CA ARG A 380 -8.44 -2.94 -33.71
C ARG A 380 -8.71 -1.62 -34.43
N GLN A 381 -7.68 -0.99 -34.99
CA GLN A 381 -7.85 0.24 -35.77
C GLN A 381 -8.79 0.02 -36.96
N ALA A 382 -8.64 -1.09 -37.68
CA ALA A 382 -9.54 -1.41 -38.79
C ALA A 382 -10.98 -1.68 -38.36
N VAL A 383 -11.20 -2.30 -37.20
CA VAL A 383 -12.54 -2.48 -36.62
C VAL A 383 -13.18 -1.13 -36.25
N GLU A 384 -12.43 -0.24 -35.60
CA GLU A 384 -12.92 1.09 -35.23
C GLU A 384 -13.24 1.94 -36.46
N ASP A 385 -12.38 1.88 -37.48
CA ASP A 385 -12.61 2.52 -38.77
C ASP A 385 -13.84 1.96 -39.48
N ALA A 386 -14.03 0.64 -39.46
CA ALA A 386 -15.20 0.00 -40.03
C ALA A 386 -16.51 0.45 -39.35
N ARG A 387 -16.52 0.57 -38.02
CA ARG A 387 -17.66 1.13 -37.27
C ARG A 387 -17.94 2.58 -37.66
N ARG A 388 -16.88 3.40 -37.73
CA ARG A 388 -17.00 4.83 -38.03
C ARG A 388 -17.50 5.08 -39.46
N GLU A 389 -17.07 4.25 -40.40
CA GLU A 389 -17.41 4.36 -41.82
C GLU A 389 -18.68 3.58 -42.20
N GLY A 390 -19.23 2.77 -41.28
CA GLY A 390 -20.38 1.92 -41.56
C GLY A 390 -20.09 0.83 -42.59
N VAL A 391 -18.83 0.39 -42.71
CA VAL A 391 -18.42 -0.68 -43.62
C VAL A 391 -18.27 -1.99 -42.85
N ALA A 392 -18.56 -3.11 -43.52
CA ALA A 392 -18.34 -4.43 -42.95
C ALA A 392 -16.93 -4.98 -43.27
N ILE A 393 -16.46 -5.94 -42.48
CA ILE A 393 -15.16 -6.60 -42.62
C ILE A 393 -15.34 -8.09 -42.99
N ILE A 394 -14.51 -8.57 -43.92
CA ILE A 394 -14.23 -10.00 -44.11
C ILE A 394 -12.74 -10.25 -43.80
N PRO A 395 -12.40 -10.94 -42.69
CA PRO A 395 -11.01 -11.22 -42.33
C PRO A 395 -10.52 -12.52 -42.98
N LEU A 396 -9.96 -12.43 -44.20
CA LEU A 396 -9.35 -13.60 -44.86
C LEU A 396 -7.96 -13.93 -44.30
N CYS A 397 -7.23 -12.93 -43.80
CA CYS A 397 -5.98 -13.17 -43.08
C CYS A 397 -6.25 -14.02 -41.82
N PRO A 398 -5.58 -15.18 -41.65
CA PRO A 398 -5.79 -16.04 -40.48
C PRO A 398 -5.51 -15.33 -39.15
N PHE A 399 -4.55 -14.40 -39.13
CA PHE A 399 -4.24 -13.61 -37.94
C PHE A 399 -5.39 -12.65 -37.59
N ALA A 400 -5.86 -11.85 -38.56
CA ALA A 400 -6.98 -10.92 -38.35
C ALA A 400 -8.25 -11.67 -37.91
N LYS A 401 -8.52 -12.82 -38.53
CA LYS A 401 -9.62 -13.70 -38.14
C LYS A 401 -9.49 -14.16 -36.69
N ALA A 402 -8.34 -14.69 -36.31
CA ALA A 402 -8.10 -15.15 -34.95
C ALA A 402 -8.18 -14.03 -33.90
N GLN A 403 -7.82 -12.79 -34.26
CA GLN A 403 -7.99 -11.64 -33.37
C GLN A 403 -9.46 -11.28 -33.20
N ILE A 404 -10.24 -11.21 -34.29
CA ILE A 404 -11.68 -10.91 -34.20
C ILE A 404 -12.44 -12.02 -33.47
N ASP A 405 -12.09 -13.29 -33.68
CA ASP A 405 -12.72 -14.44 -33.00
C ASP A 405 -12.47 -14.40 -31.47
N ARG A 406 -11.36 -13.79 -31.00
CA ARG A 406 -11.03 -13.62 -29.57
C ARG A 406 -11.72 -12.42 -28.90
N HIS A 407 -12.30 -11.51 -29.67
CA HIS A 407 -12.93 -10.28 -29.19
C HIS A 407 -14.41 -10.30 -29.58
N PRO A 408 -15.31 -10.84 -28.72
CA PRO A 408 -16.75 -10.94 -29.01
C PRO A 408 -17.38 -9.61 -29.38
N GLU A 409 -16.85 -8.51 -28.84
CA GLU A 409 -17.32 -7.16 -29.13
C GLU A 409 -16.97 -6.67 -30.54
N TRP A 410 -16.06 -7.32 -31.29
CA TRP A 410 -15.72 -6.96 -32.69
C TRP A 410 -16.58 -7.70 -33.72
N GLN A 411 -17.48 -8.57 -33.29
CA GLN A 411 -18.34 -9.35 -34.19
C GLN A 411 -19.41 -8.47 -34.87
N ASP A 412 -19.61 -7.24 -34.39
CA ASP A 412 -20.56 -6.27 -34.92
C ASP A 412 -20.18 -5.73 -36.32
N VAL A 413 -18.88 -5.66 -36.63
CA VAL A 413 -18.40 -5.20 -37.95
C VAL A 413 -18.27 -6.32 -38.98
N LEU A 414 -18.45 -7.58 -38.60
CA LEU A 414 -18.38 -8.68 -39.56
C LEU A 414 -19.58 -8.66 -40.50
N ARG A 415 -19.32 -8.92 -41.79
CA ARG A 415 -20.41 -9.13 -42.75
C ARG A 415 -21.18 -10.38 -42.32
N ARG A 416 -22.45 -10.19 -41.93
CA ARG A 416 -23.39 -11.30 -41.73
C ARG A 416 -23.68 -11.93 -43.09
N SER A 417 -23.44 -13.24 -43.18
CA SER A 417 -23.72 -14.07 -44.36
C SER A 417 -25.20 -14.12 -44.70
#